data_AF-A0A350YYA0-F1
#
_entry.id   AF-A0A350YYA0-F1
#
_cell.length_a   1.000
_cell.length_b   1.000
_cell.length_c   1.000
_cell.angle_alpha   90.00
_cell.angle_beta   90.00
_cell.angle_gamma   90.00
#
_symmetry.space_group_name_H-M   'P 1'
#
loop_
_entity.id
_entity.type
_entity.pdbx_description
1 polymer ?
#
loop_
_entity_poly.entity_id
_entity_poly.type
_entity_poly.pdbx_seq_one_letter_code
_entity_poly.pdbx_strand_id
1 'polypeptide(L)'
;MKFIIDLVFGKLARSLDGYKTTIGGIGLIMVGITGLIGHYWPDVGLPDMDVETSLGYVAGGFTALGLGGKLEKARASDKTG
;
A
#
# COMPACT_ATOMS: atom_id res chain seq x y z
N MET A 1 9.96 -30.48 12.84
CA MET A 1 10.60 -29.14 12.98
C MET A 1 10.13 -28.13 11.94
N LYS A 2 10.11 -28.46 10.64
CA LYS A 2 9.68 -27.55 9.56
C LYS A 2 8.26 -26.97 9.73
N PHE A 3 7.31 -27.79 10.17
CA PHE A 3 5.89 -27.42 10.31
C PHE A 3 5.60 -26.32 11.35
N ILE A 4 6.31 -26.33 12.48
CA ILE A 4 6.09 -25.35 13.56
C ILE A 4 6.69 -23.99 13.17
N ILE A 5 7.85 -24.01 12.51
CA ILE A 5 8.53 -22.82 12.00
C ILE A 5 7.68 -22.16 10.90
N ASP A 6 7.17 -22.94 9.94
CA ASP A 6 6.27 -22.43 8.89
C ASP A 6 4.95 -21.89 9.46
N LEU A 7 4.41 -22.48 10.53
CA LEU A 7 3.19 -22.00 11.18
C LEU A 7 3.40 -20.63 11.87
N VAL A 8 4.53 -20.45 12.54
CA VAL A 8 4.85 -19.21 13.26
C VAL A 8 5.27 -18.10 12.30
N PHE A 9 6.15 -18.40 11.34
CA PHE A 9 6.53 -17.44 10.28
C PHE A 9 5.35 -17.10 9.38
N GLY A 10 4.48 -18.06 9.07
CA GLY A 10 3.24 -17.82 8.33
C GLY A 10 2.31 -16.86 9.06
N LYS A 11 2.14 -17.01 10.38
CA LYS A 11 1.35 -16.06 11.20
C LYS A 11 1.99 -14.67 11.28
N LEU A 12 3.32 -14.59 11.43
CA LEU A 12 4.04 -13.31 11.43
C LEU A 12 3.94 -12.60 10.06
N ALA A 13 4.20 -13.31 8.96
CA ALA A 13 4.08 -12.79 7.60
C ALA A 13 2.68 -12.26 7.34
N ARG A 14 1.66 -13.03 7.76
CA ARG A 14 0.26 -12.62 7.67
C ARG A 14 0.01 -11.36 8.48
N SER A 15 0.53 -11.23 9.70
CA SER A 15 0.37 -10.01 10.51
C SER A 15 1.08 -8.79 9.90
N LEU A 16 2.21 -8.99 9.24
CA LEU A 16 2.97 -7.93 8.54
C LEU A 16 2.33 -7.50 7.21
N ASP A 17 1.50 -8.34 6.60
CA ASP A 17 0.85 -8.04 5.31
C ASP A 17 0.00 -6.76 5.35
N GLY A 18 -0.84 -6.57 6.36
CA GLY A 18 -1.73 -5.39 6.45
C GLY A 18 -0.96 -4.06 6.60
N TYR A 19 0.14 -4.09 7.36
CA TYR A 19 1.02 -2.94 7.52
C TYR A 19 1.77 -2.61 6.22
N LYS A 20 2.24 -3.64 5.51
CA LYS A 20 2.90 -3.48 4.20
C LYS A 20 1.94 -2.96 3.13
N THR A 21 0.70 -3.44 3.08
CA THR A 21 -0.32 -2.94 2.14
C THR A 21 -0.66 -1.47 2.41
N THR A 22 -0.74 -1.08 3.68
CA THR A 22 -1.03 0.31 4.07
C THR A 22 0.13 1.25 3.72
N ILE A 23 1.37 0.87 4.04
CA ILE A 23 2.56 1.64 3.67
C ILE A 23 2.71 1.71 2.15
N GLY A 24 2.49 0.58 1.45
CA GLY A 24 2.52 0.54 -0.01
C GLY A 24 1.49 1.48 -0.64
N GLY A 25 0.28 1.52 -0.08
CA GLY A 25 -0.79 2.42 -0.53
C GLY A 25 -0.45 3.91 -0.33
N ILE A 26 0.11 4.27 0.82
CA ILE A 26 0.59 5.65 1.07
C ILE A 26 1.74 6.02 0.13
N GLY A 27 2.67 5.09 -0.09
CA GLY A 27 3.80 5.29 -1.02
C GLY A 27 3.32 5.52 -2.46
N LEU A 28 2.33 4.75 -2.92
CA LEU A 28 1.68 4.92 -4.21
C LEU A 28 1.04 6.31 -4.37
N ILE A 29 0.33 6.78 -3.35
CA ILE A 29 -0.26 8.13 -3.35
C ILE A 29 0.83 9.19 -3.43
N MET A 30 1.89 9.06 -2.63
CA MET A 30 3.03 10.00 -2.64
C MET A 30 3.74 10.04 -4.00
N VAL A 31 3.93 8.89 -4.66
CA VAL A 31 4.50 8.84 -6.02
C VAL A 31 3.61 9.56 -7.01
N GLY A 32 2.30 9.32 -7.00
CA GLY A 32 1.38 10.01 -7.89
C GLY A 32 1.31 11.52 -7.66
N ILE A 33 1.34 11.98 -6.41
CA ILE A 33 1.42 13.42 -6.07
C ILE A 33 2.74 14.02 -6.54
N THR A 34 3.85 13.31 -6.33
CA THR A 34 5.18 13.78 -6.75
C THR A 34 5.27 13.91 -8.28
N GLY A 35 4.70 12.94 -9.02
CA GLY A 35 4.60 12.99 -10.48
C GLY A 35 3.77 14.18 -10.98
N LEU A 36 2.63 14.44 -10.32
CA LEU A 36 1.80 15.63 -10.59
C LEU A 36 2.58 16.93 -10.35
N ILE A 37 3.30 17.03 -9.24
CA ILE A 37 4.09 18.23 -8.93
C ILE A 37 5.23 18.39 -9.94
N GLY A 38 5.93 17.31 -10.31
CA GLY A 38 6.98 17.35 -11.34
C GLY A 38 6.47 17.80 -12.71
N HIS A 39 5.25 17.40 -13.05
CA HIS A 39 4.60 17.81 -14.30
C HIS A 39 4.25 19.30 -14.35
N TYR A 40 3.72 19.85 -13.25
CA TYR A 40 3.33 21.27 -13.18
C TYR A 40 4.49 22.21 -12.83
N TRP A 41 5.52 21.71 -12.14
CA TRP A 41 6.72 22.44 -11.77
C TRP A 41 7.97 21.62 -12.17
N PRO A 42 8.38 21.64 -13.44
CA PRO A 42 9.57 20.91 -13.87
C PRO A 42 10.87 21.45 -13.22
N ASP A 43 10.87 22.69 -12.74
CA ASP A 43 12.04 23.36 -12.13
C ASP A 43 12.48 22.76 -10.78
N VAL A 44 11.63 21.97 -10.11
CA VAL A 44 11.99 21.31 -8.85
C VAL A 44 12.76 20.00 -9.04
N GLY A 45 12.99 19.56 -10.27
CA GLY A 45 13.79 18.35 -10.56
C GLY A 45 13.13 17.05 -10.09
N LEU A 46 11.80 17.06 -9.94
CA LEU A 46 11.02 15.88 -9.60
C LEU A 46 10.76 15.02 -10.85
N PRO A 47 10.45 13.71 -10.68
CA PRO A 47 10.06 12.86 -11.78
C PRO A 47 8.87 13.44 -12.54
N ASP A 48 9.04 13.71 -13.83
CA ASP A 48 7.94 14.10 -14.71
C ASP A 48 7.16 12.85 -15.12
N MET A 49 5.88 12.83 -14.76
CA MET A 49 4.97 11.74 -15.06
C MET A 49 3.68 12.33 -15.60
N ASP A 50 3.15 11.72 -16.65
CA ASP A 50 1.87 12.13 -17.22
C ASP A 50 0.75 12.15 -16.15
N VAL A 51 -0.18 13.08 -16.31
CA VAL A 51 -1.30 13.29 -15.37
C VAL A 51 -2.13 12.02 -15.19
N GLU A 52 -2.41 11.26 -16.26
CA GLU A 52 -3.18 10.01 -16.18
C GLU A 52 -2.43 8.95 -15.37
N THR A 53 -1.12 8.87 -15.59
CA THR A 53 -0.25 7.93 -14.87
C THR A 53 -0.21 8.30 -13.38
N SER A 54 -0.02 9.59 -13.08
CA SER A 54 0.03 10.12 -11.71
C SER A 54 -1.29 9.88 -10.95
N LEU A 55 -2.44 10.13 -11.58
CA LEU A 55 -3.75 9.79 -11.03
C LEU A 55 -3.92 8.28 -10.83
N GLY A 56 -3.39 7.46 -11.75
CA GLY A 56 -3.39 6.00 -11.64
C GLY A 56 -2.66 5.52 -10.38
N TYR A 57 -1.49 6.10 -10.06
CA TYR A 57 -0.76 5.80 -8.82
C TYR A 57 -1.53 6.23 -7.57
N VAL A 58 -2.17 7.41 -7.58
CA VAL A 58 -3.03 7.86 -6.48
C VAL A 58 -4.22 6.92 -6.27
N ALA A 59 -4.95 6.59 -7.34
CA ALA A 59 -6.10 5.70 -7.28
C ALA A 59 -5.72 4.27 -6.84
N GLY A 60 -4.59 3.76 -7.32
CA GLY A 60 -4.03 2.49 -6.90
C GLY A 60 -3.67 2.48 -5.42
N GLY A 61 -3.11 3.58 -4.91
CA GLY A 61 -2.80 3.72 -3.49
C GLY A 61 -4.04 3.79 -2.59
N PHE A 62 -5.09 4.52 -2.98
CA PHE A 62 -6.38 4.50 -2.27
C PHE A 62 -7.03 3.12 -2.29
N THR A 63 -6.94 2.41 -3.42
CA THR A 63 -7.45 1.04 -3.54
C THR A 63 -6.69 0.08 -2.62
N ALA A 64 -5.36 0.19 -2.56
CA ALA A 64 -4.52 -0.59 -1.66
C ALA A 64 -4.85 -0.30 -0.18
N LEU A 65 -5.07 0.97 0.19
CA LEU A 65 -5.50 1.36 1.53
C LEU A 65 -6.89 0.82 1.88
N GLY A 66 -7.84 0.94 0.96
CA GLY A 66 -9.19 0.40 1.14
C GLY A 66 -9.22 -1.12 1.29
N LEU A 67 -8.40 -1.83 0.51
CA LEU A 67 -8.23 -3.28 0.64
C LEU A 67 -7.52 -3.64 1.94
N GLY A 68 -6.45 -2.92 2.32
CA GLY A 68 -5.75 -3.09 3.59
C GLY A 68 -6.67 -2.94 4.80
N GLY A 69 -7.48 -1.87 4.84
CA GLY A 69 -8.44 -1.64 5.92
C GLY A 69 -9.56 -2.67 5.98
N LYS A 70 -10.08 -3.14 4.83
CA LYS A 70 -11.08 -4.23 4.80
C LYS A 70 -10.49 -5.56 5.29
N LEU A 71 -9.27 -5.90 4.87
CA LEU A 71 -8.58 -7.11 5.30
C LEU A 71 -8.26 -7.09 6.80
N GLU A 72 -7.89 -5.93 7.33
CA GLU A 72 -7.63 -5.75 8.76
C GLU A 72 -8.92 -5.92 9.58
N LYS A 73 -10.03 -5.31 9.13
CA LYS A 73 -11.35 -5.46 9.77
C LYS A 73 -11.87 -6.89 9.74
N ALA A 74 -11.74 -7.59 8.62
CA ALA A 74 -12.14 -9.00 8.49
C ALA A 74 -11.36 -9.91 9.47
N ARG A 75 -10.06 -9.64 9.65
CA ARG A 75 -9.22 -10.37 10.62
C ARG A 75 -9.53 -10.04 12.07
N ALA A 76 -9.93 -8.80 12.37
CA ALA A 76 -10.38 -8.43 13.70
C ALA A 76 -11.67 -9.17 14.09
N SER A 77 -12.59 -9.33 13.13
CA SER A 77 -13.85 -10.05 13.33
C SER A 77 -13.66 -11.55 13.58
N ASP A 78 -12.68 -12.19 12.91
CA ASP A 78 -12.34 -13.62 13.04
C ASP A 78 -11.75 -13.99 14.41
N LYS A 79 -11.09 -13.05 15.11
CA LYS A 79 -10.51 -13.29 16.44
C LYS A 79 -11.51 -13.27 17.60
N THR A 80 -12.77 -12.90 17.35
CA THR A 80 -13.85 -12.81 18.35
C THR A 80 -14.94 -13.88 18.17
N GLY A 81 -14.78 -14.79 17.21
CA GLY A 81 -15.68 -15.92 16.94
C GLY A 81 -15.20 -17.22 17.56
#